data_AF-A0A843EMI9-F1
#
_entry.id   AF-A0A843EMI9-F1
#
_cell.length_a   1.000
_cell.length_b   1.000
_cell.length_c   1.000
_cell.angle_alpha   90.00
_cell.angle_beta   90.00
_cell.angle_gamma   90.00
#
_symmetry.space_group_name_H-M   'P 1'
#
loop_
_entity.id
_entity.type
_entity.pdbx_description
1 polymer ?
#
loop_
_entity_poly.entity_id
_entity_poly.type
_entity_poly.pdbx_seq_one_letter_code
_entity_poly.pdbx_strand_id
1 'polypeptide(L)'
;MEMLRAFSEIDSCRNEDFPDDFLAFFFKEGLNPEGMWVRGKELKKDHILAELLNQPSQDFGINAGDMVKVVVYEDDLGEISCIAELR
;
A
#
# COMPACT_ATOMS: atom_id res chain seq x y z
N MET A 1 14.81 -1.96 4.42
CA MET A 1 14.18 -0.71 4.90
C MET A 1 14.78 0.51 4.21
N GLU A 2 16.09 0.74 4.24
CA GLU A 2 16.71 1.89 3.54
C GLU A 2 16.37 1.99 2.04
N MET A 3 16.39 0.85 1.32
CA MET A 3 16.00 0.80 -0.09
C MET A 3 14.56 1.25 -0.34
N LEU A 4 13.64 0.95 0.58
CA LEU A 4 12.26 1.41 0.47
C LEU A 4 12.18 2.91 0.74
N ARG A 5 12.92 3.44 1.72
CA ARG A 5 12.96 4.90 2.00
C ARG A 5 13.60 5.71 0.88
N ALA A 6 14.48 5.10 0.09
CA ALA A 6 15.06 5.72 -1.10
C ALA A 6 14.15 5.66 -2.34
N PHE A 7 13.05 4.92 -2.28
CA PHE A 7 12.10 4.77 -3.37
C PHE A 7 11.13 5.95 -3.38
N SER A 8 11.55 7.06 -4.01
CA SER A 8 10.84 8.33 -3.97
C SER A 8 9.51 8.36 -4.73
N GLU A 9 9.26 7.37 -5.60
CA GLU A 9 8.01 7.29 -6.38
C GLU A 9 6.77 7.30 -5.49
N ILE A 10 6.84 6.69 -4.29
CA ILE A 10 5.71 6.60 -3.36
C ILE A 10 5.70 7.69 -2.30
N ASP A 11 6.55 8.73 -2.40
CA ASP A 11 6.67 9.74 -1.34
C ASP A 11 5.34 10.47 -1.08
N SER A 12 4.51 10.66 -2.11
CA SER A 12 3.15 11.21 -1.97
C SER A 12 2.20 10.30 -1.17
N CYS A 13 2.48 9.00 -1.07
CA CYS A 13 1.70 8.04 -0.33
C CYS A 13 2.19 7.84 1.11
N ARG A 14 3.39 8.33 1.47
CA ARG A 14 4.00 8.08 2.78
C ARG A 14 3.32 8.87 3.89
N ASN A 15 3.37 8.30 5.09
CA ASN A 15 3.10 9.04 6.30
C ASN A 15 4.27 10.00 6.59
N GLU A 16 3.95 11.24 6.98
CA GLU A 16 4.94 12.29 7.25
C GLU A 16 5.88 11.94 8.43
N ASP A 17 5.34 11.30 9.47
CA ASP A 17 6.07 10.96 10.69
C ASP A 17 6.71 9.55 10.62
N PHE A 18 6.16 8.67 9.78
CA PHE A 18 6.56 7.27 9.67
C PHE A 18 6.88 6.91 8.22
N PRO A 19 8.13 7.13 7.76
CA PRO A 19 8.47 7.00 6.34
C PRO A 19 8.38 5.57 5.79
N ASP A 20 8.31 4.54 6.64
CA ASP A 20 8.09 3.16 6.21
C ASP A 20 6.60 2.81 6.03
N ASP A 21 5.72 3.69 6.50
CA ASP A 21 4.27 3.53 6.45
C ASP A 21 3.72 4.38 5.30
N PHE A 22 2.88 3.78 4.46
CA PHE A 22 2.28 4.46 3.32
C PHE A 22 0.83 4.02 3.11
N LEU A 23 0.04 4.87 2.47
CA LEU A 23 -1.36 4.62 2.18
C LEU A 23 -1.46 3.73 0.93
N ALA A 24 -2.18 2.61 1.03
CA ALA A 24 -2.50 1.75 -0.10
C ALA A 24 -4.01 1.60 -0.25
N PHE A 25 -4.50 1.63 -1.48
CA PHE A 25 -5.91 1.45 -1.81
C PHE A 25 -6.23 -0.02 -2.09
N PHE A 26 -7.32 -0.49 -1.50
CA PHE A 26 -7.82 -1.85 -1.62
C PHE A 26 -9.17 -1.84 -2.35
N PHE A 27 -9.30 -2.78 -3.28
CA PHE A 27 -10.47 -2.91 -4.14
C PHE A 27 -10.94 -4.37 -4.15
N LYS A 28 -12.25 -4.58 -3.99
CA LYS A 28 -12.89 -5.89 -4.08
C LYS A 28 -14.30 -5.69 -4.62
N GLU A 29 -14.72 -6.58 -5.52
CA GLU A 29 -16.06 -6.50 -6.10
C GLU A 29 -17.13 -6.51 -5.00
N GLY A 30 -18.07 -5.56 -5.09
CA GLY A 30 -19.15 -5.40 -4.11
C GLY A 30 -18.78 -4.59 -2.86
N LEU A 31 -17.53 -4.13 -2.71
CA LEU A 31 -17.10 -3.23 -1.63
C LEU A 31 -16.73 -1.85 -2.16
N ASN A 32 -16.78 -0.85 -1.28
CA ASN A 32 -16.25 0.47 -1.59
C ASN A 32 -14.72 0.44 -1.50
N PRO A 33 -14.00 1.15 -2.38
CA PRO A 33 -12.56 1.34 -2.24
C PRO A 33 -12.20 1.86 -0.85
N GLU A 34 -11.14 1.32 -0.26
CA GLU A 34 -10.68 1.71 1.07
C GLU A 34 -9.17 1.98 1.06
N GLY A 35 -8.77 3.15 1.58
CA GLY A 35 -7.37 3.49 1.80
C GLY A 35 -6.91 3.03 3.17
N MET A 36 -5.87 2.20 3.23
CA MET A 36 -5.34 1.62 4.46
C MET A 36 -3.84 1.85 4.59
N TRP A 37 -3.41 2.14 5.82
CA TRP A 37 -2.00 2.25 6.13
C TRP A 37 -1.34 0.88 6.17
N VAL A 38 -0.25 0.75 5.43
CA VAL A 38 0.58 -0.45 5.40
C VAL A 38 2.02 -0.08 5.70
N ARG A 39 2.77 -1.00 6.32
CA ARG A 39 4.21 -0.85 6.55
C ARG A 39 4.99 -1.68 5.56
N GLY A 40 5.77 -1.03 4.72
CA GLY A 40 6.61 -1.73 3.75
C GLY A 40 7.71 -2.54 4.44
N LYS A 41 7.81 -3.82 4.06
CA LYS A 41 8.80 -4.76 4.60
C LYS A 41 9.91 -5.02 3.59
N GLU A 42 9.56 -5.13 2.31
CA GLU A 42 10.51 -5.44 1.25
C GLU A 42 10.12 -4.80 -0.08
N LEU A 43 11.08 -4.17 -0.76
CA LEU A 43 10.92 -3.68 -2.12
C LEU A 43 11.36 -4.78 -3.10
N LYS A 44 10.47 -5.18 -4.00
CA LYS A 44 10.74 -6.09 -5.11
C LYS A 44 10.80 -5.31 -6.43
N LYS A 45 11.08 -6.00 -7.53
CA LYS A 45 11.24 -5.38 -8.85
C LYS A 45 9.97 -4.67 -9.34
N ASP A 46 8.80 -5.22 -9.04
CA ASP A 46 7.50 -4.83 -9.59
C ASP A 46 6.47 -4.50 -8.50
N HIS A 47 6.82 -4.67 -7.22
CA HIS A 47 5.90 -4.45 -6.11
C HIS A 47 6.63 -4.23 -4.79
N ILE A 48 5.89 -3.80 -3.78
CA ILE A 48 6.31 -3.72 -2.39
C ILE A 48 5.54 -4.79 -1.62
N LEU A 49 6.24 -5.59 -0.82
CA LEU A 49 5.60 -6.42 0.20
C LEU A 49 5.41 -5.58 1.45
N ALA A 50 4.17 -5.44 1.90
CA ALA A 50 3.82 -4.62 3.05
C ALA A 50 2.91 -5.38 4.02
N GLU A 51 2.96 -4.98 5.29
CA GLU A 51 2.11 -5.53 6.35
C GLU A 51 0.97 -4.54 6.62
N LEU A 52 -0.27 -5.04 6.67
CA LEU A 52 -1.42 -4.21 6.98
C LEU A 52 -1.41 -3.77 8.45
N LEU A 53 -1.48 -2.47 8.72
CA LEU A 53 -1.33 -1.96 10.10
C LEU A 53 -2.63 -1.95 10.90
N ASN A 54 -3.77 -1.78 10.25
CA ASN A 54 -5.08 -1.65 10.89
C ASN A 54 -6.11 -2.56 10.22
N GLN A 55 -7.12 -2.96 10.98
CA GLN A 55 -8.20 -3.78 10.44
C GLN A 55 -9.00 -2.95 9.42
N PRO A 56 -9.31 -3.51 8.22
CA PRO A 56 -10.20 -2.85 7.28
C PRO A 56 -11.59 -2.63 7.88
N SER A 57 -12.26 -1.56 7.48
CA SER A 57 -13.64 -1.29 7.89
C SER A 57 -14.66 -2.23 7.23
N GLN A 58 -14.31 -2.81 6.08
CA GLN A 58 -15.11 -3.76 5.31
C GLN A 58 -14.42 -5.14 5.20
N ASP A 59 -15.16 -6.19 4.86
CA ASP A 59 -14.60 -7.55 4.75
C ASP A 59 -13.87 -7.79 3.41
N PHE A 60 -12.62 -7.33 3.35
CA PHE A 60 -11.73 -7.64 2.24
C PHE A 60 -11.18 -9.08 2.27
N GLY A 61 -11.42 -9.86 3.34
CA GLY A 61 -10.84 -11.20 3.53
C GLY A 61 -9.38 -11.18 4.02
N ILE A 62 -8.93 -10.04 4.56
CA ILE A 62 -7.60 -9.83 5.14
C ILE A 62 -7.75 -9.15 6.50
N ASN A 63 -6.74 -9.31 7.36
CA ASN A 63 -6.72 -8.78 8.71
C ASN A 63 -5.47 -7.95 8.97
N ALA A 64 -5.52 -7.12 10.01
CA ALA A 64 -4.32 -6.44 10.50
C ALA A 64 -3.20 -7.46 10.77
N GLY A 65 -1.99 -7.16 10.30
CA GLY A 65 -0.82 -8.03 10.36
C GLY A 65 -0.64 -8.92 9.13
N ASP A 66 -1.61 -9.03 8.22
CA ASP A 66 -1.46 -9.80 6.99
C ASP A 66 -0.49 -9.12 6.02
N MET A 67 0.27 -9.94 5.30
CA MET A 67 1.18 -9.49 4.24
C MET A 67 0.42 -9.32 2.92
N VAL A 68 0.56 -8.14 2.33
CA VAL A 68 -0.08 -7.75 1.06
C VAL A 68 0.98 -7.37 0.04
N LYS A 69 0.66 -7.64 -1.24
CA LYS A 69 1.45 -7.15 -2.37
C LYS A 69 0.87 -5.79 -2.78
N VAL A 70 1.72 -4.76 -2.83
CA VAL A 70 1.34 -3.43 -3.28
C VAL A 70 2.07 -3.09 -4.57
N VAL A 71 1.34 -2.68 -5.59
CA VAL A 71 1.89 -2.14 -6.83
C VAL A 71 1.75 -0.62 -6.85
N VAL A 72 2.71 0.04 -7.48
CA VAL A 72 2.65 1.49 -7.72
C VAL A 72 2.00 1.71 -9.08
N TYR A 73 0.97 2.55 -9.10
CA TYR A 73 0.26 2.94 -10.31
C TYR A 73 0.43 4.45 -10.49
N GLU A 74 0.81 4.85 -11.70
CA GLU A 74 0.83 6.24 -12.14
C GLU A 74 -0.30 6.41 -13.16
N ASP A 75 -1.15 7.41 -12.95
CA ASP A 75 -2.23 7.72 -13.90
C ASP A 75 -1.76 8.63 -15.05
N ASP A 76 -2.67 8.95 -15.97
CA ASP A 76 -2.37 9.81 -17.14
C ASP A 76 -1.98 11.26 -16.76
N LEU A 77 -2.22 11.68 -15.52
CA LEU A 77 -1.86 13.00 -14.98
C LEU A 77 -0.53 12.96 -14.20
N GLY A 78 0.09 11.80 -14.05
CA GLY A 78 1.30 11.61 -13.26
C GLY A 78 1.04 11.48 -11.75
N GLU A 79 -0.21 11.27 -11.33
CA GLU A 79 -0.53 11.04 -9.93
C GLU A 79 -0.20 9.59 -9.54
N ILE A 80 0.58 9.46 -8.46
CA ILE A 80 1.00 8.16 -7.93
C ILE A 80 -0.01 7.65 -6.91
N SER A 81 -0.47 6.42 -7.11
CA SER A 81 -1.29 5.65 -6.19
C SER A 81 -0.66 4.29 -5.88
N CYS A 82 -0.63 3.92 -4.60
CA CYS A 82 -0.27 2.57 -4.18
C CYS A 82 -1.54 1.71 -4.13
N ILE A 83 -1.56 0.59 -4.85
CA ILE A 83 -2.72 -0.30 -4.94
C ILE A 83 -2.35 -1.68 -4.40
N ALA A 84 -3.15 -2.18 -3.46
CA ALA A 84 -2.98 -3.53 -2.93
C ALA A 84 -3.64 -4.57 -3.83
N GLU A 85 -2.89 -5.60 -4.19
CA GLU A 85 -3.41 -6.79 -4.86
C GLU A 85 -3.99 -7.75 -3.81
N LEU A 86 -5.31 -7.89 -3.82
CA LEU A 86 -5.99 -8.93 -3.07
C LEU A 86 -5.92 -10.26 -3.82
N ARG A 87 -5.65 -11.34 -3.09
CA ARG A 87 -5.58 -12.71 -3.64
C ARG A 87 -6.95 -13.36 -3.75
#